data_AF-B0T724-F1
#
_entry.id   AF-B0T724-F1
#
_cell.length_a   1.000
_cell.length_b   1.000
_cell.length_c   1.000
_cell.angle_alpha   90.00
_cell.angle_beta   90.00
_cell.angle_gamma   90.00
#
_symmetry.space_group_name_H-M   'P 1'
#
loop_
_entity.id
_entity.type
_entity.pdbx_description
1 polymer ?
#
loop_
_entity_poly.entity_id
_entity_poly.type
_entity_poly.pdbx_seq_one_letter_code
_entity_poly.pdbx_strand_id
1 'polypeptide(L)'
;MRPAVLLIAAGLVLAGCSPKLPKGVDEQQLSNAVGRAIGGPNTCVLLANKAGKVVWTGGGYITCARNLPTCAGTTTTAQAVLEGAVGKPARFASCASGAGVNTVGWAMGPVPVGAGKTDLGLSYVAVMEGERALPGREVQERVEEAFAKAGL
;
A
#
# COMPACT_ATOMS: atom_id res chain seq x y z
N MET A 1 15.33 -60.25 4.78
CA MET A 1 14.00 -59.69 4.44
C MET A 1 13.37 -59.13 5.73
N ARG A 2 12.75 -57.94 5.63
CA ARG A 2 12.09 -57.08 6.67
C ARG A 2 12.99 -56.12 7.47
N PRO A 3 12.50 -54.91 7.83
CA PRO A 3 11.93 -53.87 6.96
C PRO A 3 12.52 -52.46 7.24
N ALA A 4 12.07 -51.50 6.45
CA ALA A 4 12.46 -50.09 6.41
C ALA A 4 12.24 -49.29 7.71
N VAL A 5 13.08 -48.27 7.93
CA VAL A 5 12.71 -47.05 8.66
C VAL A 5 13.18 -45.85 7.84
N LEU A 6 12.27 -45.33 7.01
CA LEU A 6 12.35 -44.00 6.42
C LEU A 6 12.06 -42.98 7.52
N LEU A 7 13.08 -42.27 8.00
CA LEU A 7 12.90 -41.08 8.85
C LEU A 7 12.75 -39.85 7.96
N ILE A 8 11.50 -39.58 7.56
CA ILE A 8 11.09 -38.28 7.02
C ILE A 8 10.73 -37.39 8.21
N ALA A 9 11.68 -36.58 8.67
CA ALA A 9 11.39 -35.50 9.62
C ALA A 9 10.91 -34.27 8.85
N ALA A 10 9.58 -34.18 8.71
CA ALA A 10 8.87 -32.98 8.28
C ALA A 10 9.01 -31.87 9.33
N GLY A 11 9.41 -30.68 8.89
CA GLY A 11 9.61 -29.52 9.77
C GLY A 11 9.77 -28.20 9.00
N LEU A 12 8.85 -27.92 8.07
CA LEU A 12 8.73 -26.62 7.40
C LEU A 12 7.33 -26.06 7.69
N VAL A 13 7.14 -25.49 8.87
CA VAL A 13 5.96 -24.66 9.18
C VAL A 13 6.43 -23.33 9.76
N LEU A 14 6.90 -22.46 8.87
CA LEU A 14 7.06 -21.03 9.12
C LEU A 14 6.32 -20.25 8.02
N ALA A 15 5.07 -20.63 7.75
CA ALA A 15 4.14 -19.73 7.08
C ALA A 15 3.65 -18.72 8.12
N GLY A 16 4.47 -17.69 8.38
CA GLY A 16 4.08 -16.58 9.23
C GLY A 16 2.76 -15.99 8.73
N CYS A 17 1.75 -15.96 9.59
CA CYS A 17 0.47 -15.30 9.35
C CYS A 17 0.70 -13.78 9.27
N SER A 18 1.20 -13.29 8.13
CA SER A 18 1.15 -11.87 7.84
C SER A 18 -0.31 -11.42 7.90
N PRO A 19 -0.60 -10.28 8.57
CA PRO A 19 -1.94 -9.69 8.56
C PRO A 19 -2.44 -9.60 7.12
N LYS A 20 -3.64 -10.13 6.87
CA LYS A 20 -4.27 -10.09 5.55
C LYS A 20 -5.35 -9.03 5.52
N LEU A 21 -5.79 -8.68 4.32
CA LEU A 21 -6.99 -7.89 4.11
C LEU A 21 -8.18 -8.44 4.92
N PRO A 22 -9.08 -7.57 5.40
CA PRO A 22 -10.32 -8.00 6.05
C PRO A 22 -11.13 -8.97 5.17
N LYS A 23 -11.89 -9.86 5.81
CA LYS A 23 -12.79 -10.77 5.09
C LYS A 23 -13.77 -9.96 4.22
N GLY A 24 -13.99 -10.41 2.99
CA GLY A 24 -14.90 -9.78 2.04
C GLY A 24 -14.26 -8.74 1.11
N VAL A 25 -12.97 -8.42 1.29
CA VAL A 25 -12.20 -7.64 0.32
C VAL A 25 -11.55 -8.59 -0.69
N ASP A 26 -11.85 -8.39 -1.98
CA ASP A 26 -11.21 -9.14 -3.06
C ASP A 26 -9.85 -8.48 -3.40
N GLU A 27 -8.77 -9.19 -3.07
CA GLU A 27 -7.40 -8.72 -3.28
C GLU A 27 -7.05 -8.51 -4.76
N GLN A 28 -7.58 -9.36 -5.65
CA GLN A 28 -7.32 -9.27 -7.08
C GLN A 28 -8.05 -8.07 -7.68
N GLN A 29 -9.31 -7.86 -7.29
CA GLN A 29 -10.09 -6.69 -7.70
C GLN A 29 -9.44 -5.40 -7.21
N LEU A 30 -8.99 -5.35 -5.96
CA LEU A 30 -8.26 -4.22 -5.38
C LEU A 30 -6.98 -3.93 -6.16
N SER A 31 -6.17 -4.95 -6.41
CA SER A 31 -4.92 -4.82 -7.17
C SER A 31 -5.16 -4.31 -8.59
N ASN A 32 -6.19 -4.84 -9.28
CA ASN A 32 -6.56 -4.41 -10.62
C ASN A 32 -7.13 -2.98 -10.65
N ALA A 33 -7.87 -2.57 -9.62
CA ALA A 33 -8.41 -1.22 -9.51
C ALA A 33 -7.30 -0.19 -9.27
N VAL A 34 -6.45 -0.43 -8.28
CA VAL A 34 -5.32 0.47 -7.95
C VAL A 34 -4.31 0.53 -9.09
N GLY A 35 -3.97 -0.61 -9.70
CA GLY A 35 -3.05 -0.67 -10.83
C GLY A 35 -3.53 0.13 -12.03
N ARG A 36 -4.83 0.17 -12.30
CA ARG A 36 -5.41 1.02 -13.37
C ARG A 36 -5.44 2.50 -12.99
N ALA A 37 -5.69 2.81 -11.72
CA ALA A 37 -5.86 4.19 -11.26
C ALA A 37 -4.54 4.98 -11.22
N ILE A 38 -3.50 4.38 -10.63
CA ILE A 38 -2.22 5.07 -10.34
C ILE A 38 -1.00 4.18 -10.61
N GLY A 39 -1.15 3.06 -11.32
CA GLY A 39 -0.06 2.14 -11.59
C GLY A 39 1.09 2.78 -12.37
N GLY A 40 2.31 2.46 -11.95
CA GLY A 40 3.54 2.91 -12.57
C GLY A 40 4.75 2.17 -11.99
N PRO A 41 5.92 2.27 -12.62
CA PRO A 41 7.13 1.55 -12.21
C PRO A 41 7.58 1.90 -10.78
N ASN A 42 7.23 3.10 -10.32
CA ASN A 42 7.63 3.69 -9.05
C ASN A 42 6.43 4.02 -8.14
N THR A 43 5.31 3.32 -8.35
CA THR A 43 4.11 3.48 -7.51
C THR A 43 4.14 2.49 -6.36
N CYS A 44 3.81 2.96 -5.16
CA CYS A 44 3.55 2.12 -3.99
C CYS A 44 2.23 2.53 -3.33
N VAL A 45 1.43 1.54 -2.92
CA VAL A 45 0.27 1.73 -2.06
C VAL A 45 0.35 0.72 -0.92
N LEU A 46 0.14 1.16 0.31
CA LEU A 46 0.04 0.27 1.46
C LEU A 46 -1.29 0.51 2.16
N LEU A 47 -1.91 -0.57 2.64
CA LEU A 47 -3.05 -0.51 3.55
C LEU A 47 -2.64 -1.06 4.92
N ALA A 48 -3.02 -0.37 5.97
CA ALA A 48 -2.88 -0.84 7.35
C ALA A 48 -4.25 -1.00 8.01
N ASN A 49 -4.33 -1.95 8.93
CA ASN A 49 -5.46 -2.06 9.85
C ASN A 49 -5.40 -0.99 10.96
N LYS A 50 -6.43 -0.96 11.83
CA LYS A 50 -6.51 -0.03 12.97
C LYS A 50 -5.31 -0.09 13.94
N ALA A 51 -4.57 -1.20 13.96
CA ALA A 51 -3.36 -1.37 14.77
C ALA A 51 -2.08 -0.92 14.05
N GLY A 52 -2.20 -0.34 12.85
CA GLY A 52 -1.08 0.12 12.02
C GLY A 52 -0.33 -1.01 11.32
N LYS A 53 -0.81 -2.26 11.39
CA LYS A 53 -0.15 -3.37 10.69
C LYS A 53 -0.53 -3.36 9.22
N VAL A 54 0.48 -3.39 8.34
CA VAL A 54 0.28 -3.54 6.89
C VAL A 54 -0.47 -4.85 6.62
N VAL A 55 -1.60 -4.74 5.91
CA VAL A 55 -2.48 -5.86 5.52
C VAL A 55 -2.50 -6.09 4.02
N TRP A 56 -2.00 -5.13 3.24
CA TRP A 56 -1.91 -5.21 1.78
C TRP A 56 -0.90 -4.24 1.22
N THR A 57 -0.28 -4.64 0.11
CA THR A 57 0.69 -3.85 -0.64
C THR A 57 0.31 -3.86 -2.12
N GLY A 58 0.09 -2.69 -2.69
CA GLY A 58 -0.06 -2.45 -4.11
C GLY A 58 1.23 -1.92 -4.72
N GLY A 59 1.75 -2.62 -5.74
CA GLY A 59 3.06 -2.33 -6.33
C GLY A 59 4.12 -3.37 -5.92
N GLY A 60 5.35 -3.18 -6.39
CA GLY A 60 6.46 -4.10 -6.06
C GLY A 60 6.93 -3.93 -4.61
N TYR A 61 7.21 -5.03 -3.91
CA TYR A 61 7.76 -5.01 -2.54
C TYR A 61 8.98 -4.08 -2.44
N ILE A 62 9.90 -4.17 -3.39
CA ILE A 62 11.10 -3.33 -3.47
C ILE A 62 10.73 -1.84 -3.63
N THR A 63 9.71 -1.53 -4.45
CA THR A 63 9.24 -0.15 -4.66
C THR A 63 8.68 0.44 -3.38
N CYS A 64 7.98 -0.35 -2.57
CA CYS A 64 7.42 0.09 -1.29
C CYS A 64 8.42 0.18 -0.14
N ALA A 65 9.49 -0.61 -0.18
CA ALA A 65 10.50 -0.66 0.87
C ALA A 65 11.62 0.39 0.70
N ARG A 66 11.72 1.04 -0.47
CA ARG A 66 12.78 2.01 -0.75
C ARG A 66 12.55 3.35 -0.06
N ASN A 67 13.64 4.10 0.09
CA ASN A 67 13.59 5.51 0.47
C ASN A 67 13.06 6.35 -0.70
N LEU A 68 11.99 7.10 -0.44
CA LEU A 68 11.30 7.97 -1.39
C LEU A 68 11.45 9.44 -0.95
N PRO A 69 11.58 10.40 -1.88
CA PRO A 69 11.73 11.81 -1.56
C PRO A 69 10.52 12.40 -0.85
N THR A 70 10.79 13.31 0.09
CA THR A 70 9.79 14.13 0.78
C THR A 70 9.90 15.57 0.32
N CYS A 71 8.83 16.35 0.54
CA CYS A 71 8.85 17.79 0.24
C CYS A 71 9.68 18.62 1.22
N ALA A 72 10.26 17.99 2.24
CA ALA A 72 11.23 18.62 3.14
C ALA A 72 12.69 18.48 2.65
N GLY A 73 12.92 17.90 1.45
CA GLY A 73 14.26 17.66 0.92
C GLY A 73 14.98 16.48 1.57
N THR A 74 14.26 15.62 2.29
CA THR A 74 14.75 14.38 2.91
C THR A 74 14.12 13.17 2.23
N THR A 75 14.42 11.95 2.69
CA THR A 75 13.75 10.74 2.24
C THR A 75 13.03 10.02 3.38
N THR A 76 12.02 9.22 3.04
CA THR A 76 11.25 8.39 3.97
C THR A 76 10.75 7.13 3.28
N THR A 77 10.22 6.17 4.02
CA THR A 77 9.57 4.97 3.44
C THR A 77 8.06 5.15 3.41
N ALA A 78 7.38 4.45 2.49
CA ALA A 78 5.92 4.42 2.49
C ALA A 78 5.38 3.90 3.84
N GLN A 79 6.03 2.89 4.42
CA GLN A 79 5.64 2.36 5.73
C GLN A 79 5.71 3.42 6.84
N ALA A 80 6.78 4.21 6.93
CA ALA A 80 6.88 5.27 7.95
C ALA A 80 5.80 6.34 7.78
N VAL A 81 5.45 6.67 6.54
CA VAL A 81 4.35 7.61 6.25
C VAL A 81 3.00 7.02 6.66
N LEU A 82 2.77 5.73 6.41
CA LEU A 82 1.56 5.01 6.80
C LEU A 82 1.40 4.97 8.32
N GLU A 83 2.45 4.60 9.05
CA GLU A 83 2.47 4.57 10.52
C GLU A 83 2.10 5.94 11.10
N GLY A 84 2.63 7.02 10.52
CA GLY A 84 2.29 8.39 10.91
C GLY A 84 0.89 8.85 10.48
N ALA A 85 0.22 8.14 9.57
CA ALA A 85 -1.10 8.48 9.03
C ALA A 85 -2.26 7.73 9.72
N VAL A 86 -2.00 6.60 10.37
CA VAL A 86 -3.04 5.81 11.07
C VAL A 86 -3.79 6.68 12.08
N GLY A 87 -5.12 6.71 11.95
CA GLY A 87 -6.01 7.49 12.82
C GLY A 87 -5.94 9.00 12.61
N LYS A 88 -5.24 9.50 11.59
CA LYS A 88 -5.15 10.92 11.25
C LYS A 88 -6.00 11.26 10.02
N PRO A 89 -6.44 12.51 9.86
CA PRO A 89 -7.15 12.94 8.67
C PRO A 89 -6.35 12.74 7.39
N ALA A 90 -7.06 12.66 6.27
CA ALA A 90 -6.43 12.58 4.97
C ALA A 90 -5.57 13.81 4.68
N ARG A 91 -4.42 13.59 4.05
CA ARG A 91 -3.47 14.62 3.62
C ARG A 91 -2.78 14.17 2.35
N PHE A 92 -2.23 15.13 1.62
CA PHE A 92 -1.46 14.89 0.41
C PHE A 92 -0.32 15.90 0.31
N ALA A 93 0.70 15.56 -0.47
CA ALA A 93 1.83 16.45 -0.74
C ALA A 93 2.40 16.18 -2.14
N SER A 94 2.90 17.23 -2.79
CA SER A 94 3.65 17.11 -4.02
C SER A 94 4.77 18.13 -4.13
N CYS A 95 5.86 17.70 -4.75
CA CYS A 95 7.07 18.49 -4.92
C CYS A 95 7.98 17.83 -5.96
N ALA A 96 9.04 18.54 -6.36
CA ALA A 96 10.14 17.93 -7.11
C ALA A 96 10.83 16.86 -6.24
N SER A 97 11.21 15.73 -6.85
CA SER A 97 11.83 14.59 -6.16
C SER A 97 13.36 14.57 -6.22
N GLY A 98 13.98 15.62 -6.78
CA GLY A 98 15.42 15.79 -6.93
C GLY A 98 15.76 16.81 -8.02
N ALA A 99 16.99 16.74 -8.54
CA ALA A 99 17.36 17.48 -9.75
C ALA A 99 16.73 16.84 -10.99
N GLY A 100 16.24 17.67 -11.92
CA GLY A 100 15.57 17.21 -13.14
C GLY A 100 14.05 17.41 -13.11
N VAL A 101 13.32 16.61 -13.89
CA VAL A 101 11.86 16.77 -14.09
C VAL A 101 11.03 15.81 -13.24
N ASN A 102 11.67 14.96 -12.42
CA ASN A 102 10.96 14.02 -11.57
C ASN A 102 10.21 14.74 -10.45
N THR A 103 8.98 14.29 -10.21
CA THR A 103 8.16 14.75 -9.10
C THR A 103 7.79 13.58 -8.20
N VAL A 104 7.35 13.90 -6.98
CA VAL A 104 6.74 12.94 -6.07
C VAL A 104 5.36 13.42 -5.68
N GLY A 105 4.40 12.49 -5.65
CA GLY A 105 3.04 12.71 -5.17
C GLY A 105 2.72 11.72 -4.07
N TRP A 106 2.41 12.23 -2.89
CA TRP A 106 2.02 11.47 -1.71
C TRP A 106 0.54 11.72 -1.40
N ALA A 107 -0.20 10.66 -1.07
CA ALA A 107 -1.54 10.69 -0.50
C ALA A 107 -1.62 9.71 0.67
N MET A 108 -2.28 10.08 1.75
CA MET A 108 -2.39 9.21 2.93
C MET A 108 -3.59 9.60 3.78
N GLY A 109 -4.16 8.66 4.53
CA GLY A 109 -5.33 8.92 5.36
C GLY A 109 -6.13 7.67 5.67
N PRO A 110 -7.34 7.81 6.24
CA PRO A 110 -8.29 6.71 6.33
C PRO A 110 -8.74 6.31 4.92
N VAL A 111 -8.97 5.02 4.70
CA VAL A 111 -9.66 4.56 3.49
C VAL A 111 -11.12 5.04 3.59
N PRO A 112 -11.65 5.79 2.60
CA PRO A 112 -13.04 6.22 2.62
C PRO A 112 -13.98 5.02 2.60
N VAL A 113 -15.09 5.13 3.34
CA VAL A 113 -16.10 4.09 3.38
C VAL A 113 -17.04 4.27 2.21
N GLY A 114 -17.08 3.29 1.29
CA GLY A 114 -18.03 3.29 0.18
C GLY A 114 -19.50 3.34 0.65
N ALA A 115 -20.39 3.90 -0.17
CA ALA A 115 -21.81 3.96 0.16
C ALA A 115 -22.40 2.55 0.43
N GLY A 116 -23.02 2.36 1.58
CA GLY A 116 -23.58 1.06 2.01
C GLY A 116 -22.52 0.03 2.42
N LYS A 117 -21.25 0.42 2.58
CA LYS A 117 -20.17 -0.44 3.08
C LYS A 117 -19.94 -0.25 4.58
N THR A 118 -19.37 -1.27 5.20
CA THR A 118 -18.94 -1.23 6.59
C THR A 118 -17.60 -0.54 6.69
N ASP A 119 -17.43 0.35 7.67
CA ASP A 119 -16.13 0.91 7.99
C ASP A 119 -15.16 -0.17 8.51
N LEU A 120 -14.19 -0.55 7.69
CA LEU A 120 -13.14 -1.51 8.04
C LEU A 120 -12.02 -0.86 8.88
N GLY A 121 -12.03 0.47 9.01
CA GLY A 121 -11.02 1.29 9.68
C GLY A 121 -9.63 1.06 9.15
N LEU A 122 -9.51 0.95 7.82
CA LEU A 122 -8.23 0.87 7.16
C LEU A 122 -7.65 2.27 7.01
N SER A 123 -6.32 2.35 7.06
CA SER A 123 -5.57 3.55 6.67
C SER A 123 -4.69 3.21 5.48
N TYR A 124 -4.36 4.20 4.68
CA TYR A 124 -3.54 4.02 3.50
C TYR A 124 -2.43 5.07 3.38
N VAL A 125 -1.44 4.71 2.60
CA VAL A 125 -0.53 5.64 1.92
C VAL A 125 -0.44 5.20 0.47
N ALA A 126 -0.41 6.15 -0.43
CA ALA A 126 -0.16 5.97 -1.84
C ALA A 126 0.90 6.99 -2.28
N VAL A 127 1.87 6.52 -3.07
CA VAL A 127 2.96 7.35 -3.55
C VAL A 127 3.31 7.00 -4.98
N MET A 128 3.55 8.05 -5.77
CA MET A 128 4.12 7.97 -7.11
C MET A 128 5.37 8.83 -7.15
N GLU A 129 6.43 8.35 -7.79
CA GLU A 129 7.67 9.11 -8.01
C GLU A 129 8.19 8.94 -9.43
N GLY A 130 8.58 10.04 -10.08
CA GLY A 130 9.15 10.06 -11.42
C GLY A 130 8.55 11.14 -12.32
N GLU A 131 8.94 11.15 -13.59
CA GLU A 131 8.55 12.20 -14.56
C GLU A 131 7.04 12.29 -14.79
N ARG A 132 6.33 11.15 -14.65
CA ARG A 132 4.87 11.04 -14.83
C ARG A 132 4.13 10.83 -13.51
N ALA A 133 4.76 11.14 -12.38
CA ALA A 133 4.09 11.07 -11.09
C ALA A 133 2.94 12.10 -11.06
N LEU A 134 1.78 11.65 -10.61
CA LEU A 134 0.63 12.53 -10.44
C LEU A 134 0.81 13.40 -9.18
N PRO A 135 0.22 14.60 -9.14
CA PRO A 135 0.13 15.37 -7.91
C PRO A 135 -0.57 14.58 -6.80
N GLY A 136 -0.20 14.76 -5.54
CA GLY A 136 -0.69 13.98 -4.41
C GLY A 136 -2.21 14.07 -4.23
N ARG A 137 -2.81 15.22 -4.56
CA ARG A 137 -4.28 15.36 -4.58
C ARG A 137 -4.93 14.45 -5.63
N GLU A 138 -4.33 14.35 -6.80
CA GLU A 138 -4.82 13.48 -7.86
C GLU A 138 -4.55 12.00 -7.57
N VAL A 139 -3.41 11.68 -6.93
CA VAL A 139 -3.14 10.33 -6.39
C VAL A 139 -4.23 9.95 -5.39
N GLN A 140 -4.57 10.84 -4.46
CA GLN A 140 -5.64 10.65 -3.48
C GLN A 140 -6.97 10.34 -4.17
N GLU A 141 -7.45 11.25 -5.04
CA GLU A 141 -8.75 11.10 -5.70
C GLU A 141 -8.85 9.77 -6.45
N ARG A 142 -7.82 9.42 -7.23
CA ARG A 142 -7.81 8.20 -8.05
C ARG A 142 -7.70 6.92 -7.20
N VAL A 143 -6.89 6.93 -6.15
CA VAL A 143 -6.72 5.73 -5.31
C VAL A 143 -7.94 5.49 -4.43
N GLU A 144 -8.56 6.54 -3.90
CA GLU A 144 -9.78 6.44 -3.11
C GLU A 144 -10.97 5.98 -3.97
N GLU A 145 -11.07 6.46 -5.21
CA GLU A 145 -12.04 5.94 -6.17
C GLU A 145 -11.80 4.45 -6.48
N ALA A 146 -10.53 4.04 -6.59
CA ALA A 146 -10.17 2.63 -6.79
C ALA A 146 -10.55 1.75 -5.60
N PHE A 147 -10.37 2.25 -4.37
CA PHE A 147 -10.82 1.57 -3.15
C PHE A 147 -12.33 1.36 -3.16
N ALA A 148 -13.11 2.41 -3.45
CA ALA A 148 -14.56 2.31 -3.55
C ALA A 148 -15.01 1.29 -4.62
N LYS A 149 -14.37 1.29 -5.80
CA LYS A 149 -14.63 0.31 -6.88
C LYS A 149 -14.25 -1.13 -6.49
N ALA A 150 -13.30 -1.30 -5.57
CA ALA A 150 -12.89 -2.58 -5.01
C ALA A 150 -13.73 -3.00 -3.79
N GLY A 151 -14.72 -2.19 -3.40
CA GLY A 151 -15.65 -2.51 -2.33
C GLY A 151 -15.17 -2.17 -0.93
N LEU A 152 -14.13 -1.34 -0.81
CA LEU A 152 -13.70 -0.70 0.43
C LEU A 152 -14.57 0.52 0.78
#